data_AF-A0A816VYN9-F1
#
_entry.id   AF-A0A816VYN9-F1
#
_cell.length_a   1.000
_cell.length_b   1.000
_cell.length_c   1.000
_cell.angle_alpha   90.00
_cell.angle_beta   90.00
_cell.angle_gamma   90.00
#
_symmetry.space_group_name_H-M   'P 1'
#
loop_
_entity.id
_entity.type
_entity.pdbx_description
1 polymer ?
#
loop_
_entity_poly.entity_id
_entity_poly.type
_entity_poly.pdbx_seq_one_letter_code
_entity_poly.pdbx_strand_id
1 'polypeptide(L)'
;TDEVYGETSSGSNQEICLLNPLNPYAATIAAAEFLVKSYDESFKLPYWIIRLCNVYGPRQHIEKVIPTFIQNLLQGEKIKIHVNGKQQGP
;
A
#
# COMPACT_ATOMS: atom_id res chain seq x y z
N THR A 1 1.25 2.90 4.12
CA THR A 1 1.18 2.39 2.73
C THR A 1 0.97 3.57 1.82
N ASP A 2 1.42 3.51 0.57
CA ASP A 2 1.14 4.50 -0.48
C ASP A 2 -0.34 4.53 -0.89
N GLU A 3 -1.13 3.49 -0.59
CA GLU A 3 -2.59 3.48 -0.84
C GLU A 3 -3.37 4.64 -0.20
N VAL A 4 -2.80 5.30 0.83
CA VAL A 4 -3.43 6.47 1.46
C VAL A 4 -3.55 7.67 0.51
N TYR A 5 -2.78 7.69 -0.58
CA TYR A 5 -2.84 8.74 -1.61
C TYR A 5 -3.95 8.54 -2.64
N GLY A 6 -4.52 7.34 -2.73
CA GLY A 6 -5.50 7.00 -3.78
C GLY A 6 -4.86 6.71 -5.13
N GLU A 7 -5.58 7.00 -6.21
CA GLU A 7 -5.05 6.81 -7.58
C GLU A 7 -4.05 7.90 -7.96
N THR A 8 -2.88 7.46 -8.46
CA THR A 8 -1.84 8.35 -8.97
C THR A 8 -1.99 8.52 -10.48
N SER A 9 -2.41 9.72 -10.89
CA SER A 9 -2.69 10.04 -12.30
C SER A 9 -1.42 10.17 -13.15
N SER A 10 -0.29 10.58 -12.56
CA SER A 10 1.03 10.62 -13.21
C SER A 10 2.15 10.94 -12.20
N GLY A 11 3.26 10.21 -12.27
CA GLY A 11 4.45 10.47 -11.42
C GLY A 11 4.46 9.67 -10.13
N SER A 12 5.27 10.10 -9.16
CA SER A 12 5.39 9.46 -7.83
C SER A 12 4.82 10.35 -6.74
N ASN A 13 4.13 9.76 -5.78
CA ASN A 13 3.63 10.50 -4.61
C ASN A 13 4.77 11.00 -3.71
N GLN A 14 4.65 12.24 -3.25
CA GLN A 14 5.52 12.82 -2.23
C GLN A 14 4.86 12.73 -0.86
N GLU A 15 5.66 12.80 0.21
CA GLU A 15 5.13 12.74 1.59
C GLU A 15 4.14 13.85 1.94
N ILE A 16 4.21 14.97 1.21
CA ILE A 16 3.35 16.15 1.34
C ILE A 16 2.05 16.05 0.52
N CYS A 17 1.89 15.03 -0.33
CA CYS A 17 0.67 14.85 -1.11
C CYS A 17 -0.54 14.64 -0.19
N LEU A 18 -1.70 15.11 -0.62
CA LEU A 18 -2.95 14.98 0.12
C LEU A 18 -3.32 13.50 0.23
N LEU A 19 -3.80 13.08 1.42
CA LEU A 19 -4.35 11.75 1.62
C LEU A 19 -5.74 11.68 0.98
N ASN A 20 -5.94 10.77 0.03
CA ASN A 20 -7.20 10.57 -0.69
C ASN A 20 -7.52 9.07 -0.83
N PRO A 21 -7.72 8.35 0.29
CA PRO A 21 -7.89 6.90 0.27
C PRO A 21 -9.19 6.49 -0.46
N LEU A 22 -9.07 5.49 -1.35
CA LEU A 22 -10.19 5.03 -2.18
C LEU A 22 -10.84 3.72 -1.68
N ASN A 23 -10.33 3.15 -0.58
CA ASN A 23 -10.88 1.92 0.00
C ASN A 23 -10.85 1.98 1.55
N PRO A 24 -11.68 1.17 2.25
CA PRO A 24 -11.76 1.22 3.71
C PRO A 24 -10.44 0.90 4.42
N TYR A 25 -9.62 -0.02 3.88
CA TYR A 25 -8.32 -0.35 4.44
C TYR A 25 -7.40 0.88 4.44
N ALA A 26 -7.22 1.52 3.28
CA ALA A 26 -6.43 2.74 3.14
C ALA A 26 -6.97 3.89 4.01
N ALA A 27 -8.30 4.02 4.13
CA ALA A 27 -8.93 5.03 4.97
C ALA A 27 -8.58 4.85 6.46
N THR A 28 -8.53 3.61 6.96
CA THR A 28 -8.12 3.35 8.34
C THR A 28 -6.66 3.70 8.60
N ILE A 29 -5.76 3.47 7.64
CA ILE A 29 -4.35 3.87 7.75
C ILE A 29 -4.21 5.40 7.75
N ALA A 30 -4.93 6.09 6.86
CA ALA A 30 -4.95 7.56 6.83
C ALA A 30 -5.48 8.16 8.15
N ALA A 31 -6.54 7.57 8.73
CA ALA A 31 -7.06 7.97 10.03
C ALA A 31 -6.03 7.76 11.16
N ALA A 32 -5.30 6.66 11.14
CA ALA A 32 -4.22 6.40 12.10
C ALA A 32 -3.10 7.44 11.99
N GLU A 33 -2.73 7.87 10.77
CA GLU A 33 -1.76 8.96 10.58
C GLU A 33 -2.24 10.29 11.16
N PHE A 34 -3.51 10.64 10.97
CA PHE A 34 -4.08 11.84 11.59
C PHE A 34 -4.11 11.76 13.11
N LEU A 35 -4.37 10.57 13.66
CA LEU A 35 -4.29 10.36 15.11
C LEU A 35 -2.88 10.66 15.63
N VAL A 36 -1.83 10.09 15.01
CA VAL A 36 -0.43 10.37 15.39
C VAL A 36 -0.11 11.86 15.32
N LYS A 37 -0.50 12.53 14.23
CA LYS A 37 -0.33 13.99 14.08
C LYS A 37 -1.02 14.76 15.20
N SER A 38 -2.24 14.38 15.58
CA SER A 38 -2.97 15.06 16.67
C SER A 38 -2.27 14.94 18.03
N TYR A 39 -1.54 13.85 18.28
CA TYR A 39 -0.75 13.66 19.48
C TYR A 39 0.51 14.54 19.50
N ASP A 40 1.17 14.74 18.36
CA ASP A 40 2.27 15.72 18.28
C ASP A 40 1.77 17.15 18.49
N GLU A 41 0.66 17.52 17.85
CA GLU A 41 0.09 18.85 18.03
C GLU A 41 -0.25 19.13 19.51
N SER A 42 -0.88 18.16 20.17
CA SER A 42 -1.36 18.29 21.55
C SER A 42 -0.25 18.13 22.60
N PHE A 43 0.72 17.24 22.36
CA PHE A 43 1.65 16.77 23.40
C PHE A 43 3.13 16.80 22.99
N LYS A 44 3.44 17.26 21.77
CA LYS A 44 4.81 17.31 21.21
C LYS A 44 5.51 15.96 21.22
N LEU A 45 4.75 14.89 20.95
CA LEU A 45 5.24 13.53 20.82
C LEU A 45 6.08 13.39 19.53
N PRO A 46 7.39 13.09 19.60
CA PRO A 46 8.20 12.90 18.41
C PRO A 46 7.77 11.66 17.63
N TYR A 47 7.61 11.78 16.32
CA TYR A 47 7.18 10.67 15.46
C TYR A 47 7.79 10.74 14.06
N TRP A 48 7.74 9.61 13.36
CA TRP A 48 8.01 9.49 11.93
C TRP A 48 6.93 8.65 11.28
N ILE A 49 6.46 9.06 10.10
CA ILE A 49 5.54 8.29 9.27
C ILE A 49 6.31 7.89 8.02
N ILE A 50 6.35 6.59 7.73
CA ILE A 50 6.97 6.04 6.51
C ILE A 50 5.87 5.38 5.69
N ARG A 51 5.72 5.81 4.44
CA ARG A 51 4.76 5.25 3.49
C ARG A 51 5.50 4.46 2.43
N LEU A 52 5.42 3.14 2.53
CA LEU A 52 6.04 2.22 1.58
C LEU A 52 5.05 1.80 0.50
N CYS A 53 5.59 1.54 -0.69
CA CYS A 53 4.91 0.83 -1.77
C CYS A 53 4.80 -0.67 -1.46
N ASN A 54 4.18 -1.41 -2.39
CA ASN A 54 4.09 -2.87 -2.31
C ASN A 54 5.47 -3.53 -2.16
N VAL A 55 5.72 -4.09 -0.97
CA VAL A 55 6.95 -4.82 -0.66
C VAL A 55 6.83 -6.28 -1.09
N TYR A 56 7.94 -6.86 -1.56
CA TYR A 56 8.03 -8.29 -1.89
C TYR A 56 9.36 -8.88 -1.40
N GLY A 57 9.36 -10.19 -1.11
CA GLY A 57 10.58 -10.88 -0.67
C GLY A 57 10.33 -12.15 0.13
N PRO A 58 11.39 -12.75 0.71
CA PRO A 58 11.30 -13.97 1.51
C PRO A 58 10.30 -13.82 2.67
N ARG A 59 9.55 -14.90 2.93
CA ARG A 59 8.49 -15.00 3.97
C ARG A 59 7.20 -14.23 3.69
N GLN A 60 7.00 -13.71 2.47
CA GLN A 60 5.71 -13.16 2.07
C GLN A 60 4.66 -14.29 1.96
N HIS A 61 3.46 -14.06 2.51
CA HIS A 61 2.39 -15.04 2.48
C HIS A 61 1.96 -15.37 1.05
N ILE A 62 1.57 -16.62 0.80
CA ILE A 62 1.31 -17.18 -0.53
C ILE A 62 0.05 -16.61 -1.22
N GLU A 63 -0.74 -15.82 -0.51
CA GLU A 63 -1.89 -15.08 -1.06
C GLU A 63 -1.49 -13.84 -1.87
N LYS A 64 -0.25 -13.36 -1.72
CA LYS A 64 0.22 -12.15 -2.40
C LYS A 64 0.65 -12.48 -3.82
N VAL A 65 0.44 -11.54 -4.74
CA VAL A 65 0.61 -11.73 -6.19
C VAL A 65 1.93 -12.41 -6.56
N ILE A 66 3.07 -11.87 -6.09
CA ILE A 66 4.40 -12.38 -6.45
C ILE A 66 4.60 -13.83 -5.98
N PRO A 67 4.45 -14.18 -4.69
CA PRO A 67 4.61 -15.56 -4.25
C PRO A 67 3.58 -16.51 -4.87
N THR A 68 2.30 -16.11 -5.04
CA THR A 68 1.29 -16.95 -5.72
C THR A 68 1.73 -17.29 -7.15
N PHE A 69 2.20 -16.29 -7.91
CA PHE A 69 2.60 -16.49 -9.30
C PHE A 69 3.83 -17.40 -9.38
N ILE A 70 4.81 -17.20 -8.50
CA ILE A 70 5.99 -18.07 -8.42
C ILE A 70 5.57 -19.51 -8.12
N GLN A 71 4.67 -19.73 -7.16
CA GLN A 71 4.20 -21.07 -6.82
C GLN A 71 3.47 -21.74 -7.98
N ASN A 72 2.51 -21.04 -8.61
CA ASN A 72 1.74 -21.58 -9.73
C ASN A 72 2.67 -21.94 -10.90
N LEU A 73 3.66 -21.11 -11.21
CA LEU A 73 4.66 -21.40 -12.26
C LEU A 73 5.49 -22.64 -11.94
N LEU A 74 5.94 -22.79 -10.69
CA LEU A 74 6.70 -23.97 -10.26
C LEU A 74 5.86 -25.26 -10.32
N GLN A 75 4.55 -25.16 -10.17
CA GLN A 75 3.61 -26.29 -10.23
C GLN A 75 3.05 -26.54 -11.64
N GLY A 76 3.39 -25.69 -12.63
CA GLY A 76 2.81 -25.76 -13.98
C GLY A 76 1.33 -25.38 -14.04
N GLU A 77 0.84 -24.67 -13.02
CA GLU A 77 -0.54 -24.19 -12.96
C GLU A 77 -0.74 -22.88 -13.73
N LYS A 78 -2.00 -22.61 -14.09
CA LYS A 78 -2.35 -21.34 -14.75
C LYS A 78 -2.26 -20.17 -13.78
N ILE A 79 -1.69 -19.07 -14.25
CA ILE A 79 -1.70 -17.78 -13.54
C ILE A 79 -3.09 -17.16 -13.65
N LYS A 80 -3.68 -16.77 -12.52
CA LYS A 80 -4.95 -16.04 -12.47
C LYS A 80 -4.65 -14.54 -12.48
N ILE A 81 -5.13 -13.84 -13.51
CA ILE A 81 -5.08 -12.37 -13.59
C ILE A 81 -6.44 -11.84 -13.17
N HIS A 82 -6.47 -11.01 -12.13
CA HIS A 82 -7.68 -10.32 -11.72
C HIS A 82 -7.93 -9.10 -12.63
N VAL A 83 -9.18 -8.87 -13.00
CA VAL A 83 -9.64 -7.78 -13.87
C VAL A 83 -9.03 -7.84 -15.28
N ASN A 84 -7.96 -7.09 -15.55
CA ASN A 84 -7.35 -6.97 -16.87
C ASN A 84 -5.82 -6.93 -16.85
N GLY A 85 -5.19 -7.07 -15.67
CA GLY A 85 -3.73 -7.06 -15.51
C GLY A 85 -3.03 -5.73 -15.79
N LYS A 86 -3.76 -4.63 -15.97
CA LYS A 86 -3.21 -3.28 -16.21
C LYS A 86 -3.14 -2.41 -14.95
N GLN A 87 -3.45 -2.99 -13.80
CA GLN A 87 -3.40 -2.30 -12.52
C GLN A 87 -1.95 -1.95 -12.20
N GLN A 88 -1.72 -0.69 -11.86
CA GLN A 88 -0.45 -0.21 -11.33
C GLN A 88 -0.65 0.07 -9.84
N GLY A 89 0.45 0.00 -9.08
CA GLY A 89 0.43 0.56 -7.73
C GLY A 89 0.07 2.06 -7.79
N PRO A 90 -0.39 2.64 -6.67
CA PRO A 90 -0.39 4.08 -6.52
C PRO A 90 1.03 4.66 -6.59
#